data_AF-A0AA39Q5U2-F1
#
_entry.id   AF-A0AA39Q5U2-F1
#
_cell.length_a   1.000
_cell.length_b   1.000
_cell.length_c   1.000
_cell.angle_alpha   90.00
_cell.angle_beta   90.00
_cell.angle_gamma   90.00
#
_symmetry.space_group_name_H-M   'P 1'
#
loop_
_entity.id
_entity.type
_entity.pdbx_description
1 polymer ?
#
loop_
_entity_poly.entity_id
_entity_poly.type
_entity_poly.pdbx_seq_one_letter_code
_entity_poly.pdbx_strand_id
1 'polypeptide(L)'
;MTTRDQRVLPSVEERHAAHNESSRRSYIKSLEPLVRKAARLLKVEVNSGNSHAQCSSELAEAMDSIDRLATQFSVLTHGSPECHVDRVYKQYLHTMSDGRPKGYRGILDNAILEMSTLEQSLQEFEHIILNWMGMGQEMKHYCLVYDPVEMMI
;
A
#
# COMPACT_ATOMS: atom_id res chain seq x y z
N MET A 1 -40.62 -27.74 25.64
CA MET A 1 -39.58 -28.12 26.62
C MET A 1 -38.23 -27.80 25.99
N THR A 2 -37.54 -26.85 26.58
CA THR A 2 -36.23 -26.29 26.18
C THR A 2 -35.11 -27.21 26.66
N THR A 3 -34.26 -27.70 25.76
CA THR A 3 -33.04 -28.43 26.15
C THR A 3 -31.80 -27.67 25.68
N ARG A 4 -31.10 -27.18 26.69
CA ARG A 4 -29.85 -26.40 26.74
C ARG A 4 -28.77 -26.82 25.74
N ASP A 5 -28.26 -25.83 25.00
CA ASP A 5 -26.91 -25.82 24.43
C ASP A 5 -25.86 -25.93 25.55
N GLN A 6 -25.20 -27.09 25.68
CA GLN A 6 -23.97 -27.20 26.43
C GLN A 6 -22.81 -26.78 25.52
N ARG A 7 -22.29 -25.56 25.70
CA ARG A 7 -21.00 -25.17 25.12
C ARG A 7 -19.91 -25.96 25.82
N VAL A 8 -19.50 -27.07 25.21
CA VAL A 8 -18.31 -27.82 25.59
C VAL A 8 -17.11 -26.88 25.39
N LEU A 9 -16.43 -26.54 26.49
CA LEU A 9 -15.19 -25.77 26.42
C LEU A 9 -14.10 -26.68 25.85
N PRO A 10 -13.35 -26.22 24.84
CA PRO A 10 -12.36 -27.05 24.17
C PRO A 10 -11.27 -27.51 25.15
N SER A 11 -10.90 -28.78 25.04
CA SER A 11 -9.89 -29.40 25.90
C SER A 11 -8.54 -28.71 25.72
N VAL A 12 -7.63 -28.87 26.69
CA VAL A 12 -6.28 -28.28 26.59
C VAL A 12 -5.54 -28.81 25.36
N GLU A 13 -5.76 -30.07 24.98
CA GLU A 13 -5.21 -30.68 23.77
C GLU A 13 -5.79 -30.07 22.49
N GLU A 14 -7.10 -29.79 22.45
CA GLU A 14 -7.73 -29.10 21.31
C GLU A 14 -7.21 -27.66 21.16
N ARG A 15 -6.94 -26.98 22.28
CA ARG A 15 -6.34 -25.63 22.27
C ARG A 15 -4.90 -25.64 21.76
N HIS A 16 -4.10 -26.65 22.12
CA HIS A 16 -2.74 -26.81 21.59
C HIS A 16 -2.73 -27.22 20.12
N ALA A 17 -3.66 -28.08 19.68
CA ALA A 17 -3.81 -28.45 18.28
C ALA A 17 -4.21 -27.25 17.41
N ALA A 18 -5.17 -26.44 17.87
CA ALA A 18 -5.59 -25.22 17.17
C ALA A 18 -4.45 -24.17 17.10
N HIS A 19 -3.67 -24.02 18.17
CA HIS A 19 -2.52 -23.12 18.19
C HIS A 19 -1.41 -23.58 17.22
N ASN A 20 -1.09 -24.87 17.19
CA ASN A 20 -0.10 -25.43 16.27
C ASN A 20 -0.55 -25.36 14.80
N GLU A 21 -1.84 -25.58 14.52
CA GLU A 21 -2.42 -25.42 13.19
C GLU A 21 -2.42 -23.96 12.73
N SER A 22 -2.77 -23.02 13.61
CA SER A 22 -2.69 -21.57 13.34
C SER A 22 -1.25 -21.14 13.05
N SER A 23 -0.30 -21.61 13.84
CA SER A 23 1.13 -21.34 13.65
C SER A 23 1.66 -21.93 12.33
N ARG A 24 1.29 -23.17 11.98
CA ARG A 24 1.61 -23.76 10.67
C ARG A 24 1.00 -22.97 9.51
N ARG A 25 -0.25 -22.53 9.61
CA ARG A 25 -0.88 -21.71 8.56
C ARG A 25 -0.22 -20.35 8.41
N SER A 26 0.18 -19.72 9.51
CA SER A 26 0.95 -18.46 9.48
C SER A 26 2.31 -18.66 8.80
N TYR A 27 3.02 -19.74 9.13
CA TYR A 27 4.30 -20.07 8.51
C TYR A 27 4.16 -20.40 7.01
N ILE A 28 3.15 -21.18 6.63
CA ILE A 28 2.86 -21.50 5.22
C ILE A 28 2.51 -20.23 4.44
N LYS A 29 1.69 -19.32 4.99
CA LYS A 29 1.39 -18.02 4.37
C LYS A 29 2.64 -17.13 4.24
N SER A 30 3.57 -17.17 5.20
CA SER A 30 4.84 -16.43 5.11
C SER A 30 5.82 -17.02 4.08
N LEU A 31 5.67 -18.30 3.76
CA LEU A 31 6.48 -19.01 2.77
C LEU A 31 5.92 -18.93 1.35
N GLU A 32 4.64 -18.64 1.15
CA GLU A 32 4.06 -18.47 -0.19
C GLU A 32 4.81 -17.44 -1.06
N PRO A 33 5.23 -16.26 -0.53
CA PRO A 33 6.07 -15.33 -1.27
C PRO A 33 7.43 -15.93 -1.68
N LEU A 34 8.06 -16.70 -0.78
CA LEU A 34 9.36 -17.32 -1.00
C LEU A 34 9.28 -18.50 -1.99
N VAL A 35 8.22 -19.31 -1.93
CA VAL A 35 7.98 -20.41 -2.86
C VAL A 35 7.61 -19.88 -4.25
N ARG A 36 6.82 -18.81 -4.34
CA ARG A 36 6.57 -18.10 -5.60
C ARG A 36 7.86 -17.50 -6.18
N LYS A 37 8.73 -16.95 -5.32
CA LYS A 37 10.06 -16.42 -5.70
C LYS A 37 10.96 -17.52 -6.26
N ALA A 38 11.06 -18.67 -5.60
CA ALA A 38 11.85 -19.81 -6.06
C ALA A 38 11.32 -20.42 -7.37
N ALA A 39 10.00 -20.55 -7.50
CA ALA A 39 9.36 -21.07 -8.72
C ALA A 39 9.57 -20.13 -9.93
N ARG A 40 9.64 -18.82 -9.71
CA ARG A 40 9.91 -17.82 -10.77
C ARG A 40 11.39 -17.81 -11.17
N LEU A 41 12.32 -17.89 -10.22
CA LEU A 41 13.76 -17.96 -10.52
C LEU A 41 14.11 -19.17 -11.41
N LEU A 42 13.53 -20.34 -11.11
CA LEU A 42 13.68 -21.54 -11.95
C LEU A 42 13.06 -21.38 -13.34
N LYS A 43 11.98 -20.63 -13.47
CA LYS A 43 11.33 -20.38 -14.78
C LYS A 43 12.09 -19.35 -15.63
N VAL A 44 12.85 -18.45 -15.00
CA VAL A 44 13.73 -17.49 -15.68
C VAL A 44 15.00 -18.17 -16.17
N GLU A 45 15.61 -19.05 -15.37
CA GLU A 45 16.83 -19.77 -15.76
C GLU A 45 16.62 -20.71 -16.95
N VAL A 46 15.41 -21.25 -17.13
CA VAL A 46 15.09 -22.17 -18.24
C VAL A 46 14.68 -21.43 -19.53
N ASN A 47 14.44 -20.10 -19.50
CA ASN A 47 13.95 -19.33 -20.66
C ASN A 47 14.75 -18.05 -21.02
N SER A 48 15.83 -17.70 -20.32
CA SER A 48 16.45 -16.36 -20.45
C SER A 48 17.53 -16.26 -21.53
N GLY A 49 17.05 -16.25 -22.79
CA GLY A 49 17.64 -15.42 -23.84
C GLY A 49 17.22 -13.94 -23.74
N ASN A 50 16.31 -13.59 -22.82
CA ASN A 50 15.93 -12.20 -22.52
C ASN A 50 16.92 -11.60 -21.50
N SER A 51 17.86 -10.84 -22.04
CA SER A 51 18.99 -10.23 -21.37
C SER A 51 18.62 -9.28 -20.22
N HIS A 52 19.41 -9.33 -19.16
CA HIS A 52 19.57 -8.37 -18.05
C HIS A 52 19.37 -6.87 -18.39
N ALA A 53 19.51 -6.48 -19.67
CA ALA A 53 19.25 -5.13 -20.17
C ALA A 53 17.76 -4.72 -20.16
N GLN A 54 16.81 -5.62 -20.44
CA GLN A 54 15.37 -5.30 -20.38
C GLN A 54 14.90 -5.08 -18.95
N CYS A 55 15.39 -5.90 -18.03
CA CYS A 55 15.10 -5.81 -16.60
C CYS A 55 15.55 -4.47 -15.99
N SER A 56 16.64 -3.91 -16.52
CA SER A 56 17.12 -2.58 -16.13
C SER A 56 16.24 -1.44 -16.67
N SER A 57 15.53 -1.64 -17.80
CA SER A 57 14.67 -0.62 -18.42
C SER A 57 13.37 -0.46 -17.66
N GLU A 58 12.66 -1.56 -17.37
CA GLU A 58 11.36 -1.50 -16.66
C GLU A 58 11.49 -0.93 -15.25
N LEU A 59 12.56 -1.30 -14.52
CA LEU A 59 12.82 -0.73 -13.21
C LEU A 59 13.17 0.76 -13.30
N ALA A 60 13.98 1.17 -14.27
CA ALA A 60 14.30 2.58 -14.47
C ALA A 60 13.05 3.41 -14.80
N GLU A 61 12.18 2.90 -15.68
CA GLU A 61 10.91 3.54 -16.03
C GLU A 61 9.96 3.66 -14.84
N ALA A 62 9.93 2.65 -13.96
CA ALA A 62 9.17 2.69 -12.72
C ALA A 62 9.72 3.76 -11.77
N MET A 63 11.05 3.84 -11.61
CA MET A 63 11.69 4.87 -10.78
C MET A 63 11.45 6.29 -11.31
N ASP A 64 11.59 6.50 -12.63
CA ASP A 64 11.26 7.77 -13.28
C ASP A 64 9.78 8.16 -13.05
N SER A 65 8.88 7.17 -13.08
CA SER A 65 7.45 7.40 -12.83
C SER A 65 7.19 7.78 -11.37
N ILE A 66 7.87 7.14 -10.42
CA ILE A 66 7.82 7.50 -8.99
C ILE A 66 8.32 8.93 -8.77
N ASP A 67 9.41 9.34 -9.43
CA ASP A 67 9.93 10.72 -9.32
C ASP A 67 8.95 11.77 -9.87
N ARG A 68 8.25 11.43 -10.97
CA ARG A 68 7.20 12.29 -11.51
C ARG A 68 6.03 12.42 -10.55
N LEU A 69 5.60 11.32 -9.93
CA LEU A 69 4.55 11.34 -8.91
C LEU A 69 4.97 12.12 -7.66
N ALA A 70 6.22 11.99 -7.22
CA ALA A 70 6.79 12.78 -6.12
C ALA A 70 6.76 14.28 -6.43
N THR A 71 7.11 14.66 -7.66
CA THR A 71 7.04 16.06 -8.12
C THR A 71 5.59 16.56 -8.12
N GLN A 72 4.65 15.75 -8.63
CA GLN A 72 3.23 16.09 -8.64
C GLN A 72 2.69 16.28 -7.22
N PHE A 73 3.02 15.37 -6.31
CA PHE A 73 2.66 15.49 -4.89
C PHE A 73 3.24 16.75 -4.25
N SER A 74 4.52 17.06 -4.52
CA SER A 74 5.15 18.28 -4.03
C SER A 74 4.47 19.54 -4.57
N VAL A 75 4.07 19.58 -5.85
CA VAL A 75 3.34 20.72 -6.41
C VAL A 75 1.97 20.87 -5.74
N LEU A 76 1.25 19.76 -5.58
CA LEU A 76 -0.09 19.74 -4.98
C LEU A 76 -0.05 20.21 -3.52
N THR A 77 0.93 19.72 -2.76
CA THR A 77 1.12 20.08 -1.36
C THR A 77 1.91 21.37 -1.14
N HIS A 78 2.37 22.02 -2.21
CA HIS A 78 3.28 23.16 -2.13
C HIS A 78 4.53 22.86 -1.29
N GLY A 79 5.01 21.62 -1.36
CA GLY A 79 6.15 21.11 -0.61
C GLY A 79 5.87 20.81 0.87
N SER A 80 4.63 20.97 1.36
CA SER A 80 4.27 20.65 2.75
C SER A 80 2.87 20.03 2.85
N PRO A 81 2.78 18.70 3.08
CA PRO A 81 1.51 18.00 3.28
C PRO A 81 0.67 18.62 4.40
N GLU A 82 1.31 18.99 5.53
CA GLU A 82 0.65 19.65 6.65
C GLU A 82 0.01 21.00 6.26
N CYS A 83 0.74 21.83 5.52
CA CYS A 83 0.21 23.12 5.03
C CYS A 83 -0.93 22.91 4.03
N HIS A 84 -0.89 21.82 3.26
CA HIS A 84 -1.97 21.47 2.34
C HIS A 84 -3.25 21.10 3.10
N VAL A 85 -3.16 20.23 4.11
CA VAL A 85 -4.33 19.87 4.96
C VAL A 85 -4.92 21.13 5.62
N ASP A 86 -4.08 21.98 6.22
CA ASP A 86 -4.54 23.23 6.85
C ASP A 86 -5.23 24.16 5.83
N ARG A 87 -4.69 24.27 4.62
CA ARG A 87 -5.30 25.07 3.55
C ARG A 87 -6.67 24.52 3.13
N VAL A 88 -6.75 23.21 2.89
CA VAL A 88 -8.00 22.53 2.51
C VAL A 88 -9.05 22.71 3.62
N TYR A 89 -8.65 22.55 4.88
CA TYR A 89 -9.53 22.73 6.03
C TYR A 89 -10.02 24.18 6.16
N LYS A 90 -9.13 25.17 6.03
CA LYS A 90 -9.51 26.60 6.03
C LYS A 90 -10.46 26.93 4.88
N GLN A 91 -10.22 26.39 3.69
CA GLN A 91 -11.10 26.56 2.55
C GLN A 91 -12.48 25.96 2.82
N TYR A 92 -12.56 24.79 3.44
CA TYR A 92 -13.81 24.19 3.89
C TYR A 92 -14.52 25.07 4.93
N LEU A 93 -13.82 25.60 5.94
CA LEU A 93 -14.41 26.51 6.93
C LEU A 93 -14.98 27.78 6.29
N HIS A 94 -14.30 28.35 5.28
CA HIS A 94 -14.80 29.52 4.55
C HIS A 94 -16.12 29.25 3.79
N THR A 95 -16.49 27.99 3.60
CA THR A 95 -17.78 27.64 3.01
C THR A 95 -18.91 27.48 4.00
N MET A 96 -18.62 27.50 5.30
CA MET A 96 -19.64 27.50 6.33
C MET A 96 -20.29 28.87 6.40
N SER A 97 -21.62 28.87 6.43
CA SER A 97 -22.44 30.06 6.65
C SER A 97 -23.67 29.68 7.46
N ASP A 98 -24.42 30.67 7.94
CA ASP A 98 -25.64 30.43 8.73
C ASP A 98 -26.67 29.58 7.96
N GLY A 99 -26.71 29.70 6.63
CA GLY A 99 -27.55 28.87 5.75
C GLY A 99 -26.97 27.50 5.39
N ARG A 100 -25.70 27.25 5.72
CA ARG A 100 -24.97 26.00 5.41
C ARG A 100 -23.94 25.71 6.51
N PRO A 101 -24.37 25.27 7.70
CA PRO A 101 -23.48 25.07 8.85
C PRO A 101 -22.48 23.92 8.65
N LYS A 102 -22.72 23.03 7.68
CA LYS A 102 -21.82 21.92 7.32
C LYS A 102 -20.86 22.26 6.19
N GLY A 103 -20.87 23.49 5.66
CA GLY A 103 -20.06 23.89 4.52
C GLY A 103 -20.27 23.04 3.26
N TYR A 104 -19.33 23.11 2.32
CA TYR A 104 -19.27 22.28 1.13
C TYR A 104 -18.28 21.12 1.35
N ARG A 105 -18.81 19.94 1.69
CA ARG A 105 -18.01 18.71 1.85
C ARG A 105 -17.20 18.34 0.61
N GLY A 106 -17.66 18.75 -0.58
CA GLY A 106 -16.96 18.54 -1.84
C GLY A 106 -15.51 19.07 -1.87
N ILE A 107 -15.16 20.06 -1.05
CA ILE A 107 -13.76 20.51 -0.90
C ILE A 107 -12.88 19.40 -0.31
N LEU A 108 -13.36 18.75 0.75
CA LEU A 108 -12.65 17.65 1.40
C LEU A 108 -12.65 16.41 0.48
N ASP A 109 -13.80 16.10 -0.11
CA ASP A 109 -13.94 14.92 -0.99
C ASP A 109 -13.01 15.03 -2.21
N ASN A 110 -12.86 16.23 -2.79
CA ASN A 110 -11.93 16.45 -3.91
C ASN A 110 -10.47 16.30 -3.48
N ALA A 111 -10.08 16.84 -2.33
CA ALA A 111 -8.72 16.70 -1.81
C ALA A 111 -8.37 15.23 -1.54
N ILE A 112 -9.29 14.47 -0.92
CA ILE A 112 -9.13 13.03 -0.70
C ILE A 112 -9.00 12.30 -2.04
N LEU A 113 -9.86 12.61 -3.02
CA LEU A 113 -9.80 11.99 -4.34
C LEU A 113 -8.45 12.21 -5.05
N GLU A 114 -7.91 13.42 -4.98
CA GLU A 114 -6.59 13.73 -5.54
C GLU A 114 -5.47 12.94 -4.84
N MET A 115 -5.50 12.85 -3.50
CA MET A 115 -4.52 12.06 -2.73
C MET A 115 -4.64 10.57 -3.06
N SER A 116 -5.85 10.01 -3.06
CA SER A 116 -6.09 8.59 -3.36
C SER A 116 -5.68 8.21 -4.78
N THR A 117 -5.80 9.12 -5.74
CA THR A 117 -5.33 8.88 -7.11
C THR A 117 -3.81 8.75 -7.16
N LEU A 118 -3.09 9.59 -6.41
CA LEU A 118 -1.62 9.50 -6.30
C LEU A 118 -1.20 8.23 -5.57
N GLU A 119 -1.86 7.91 -4.45
CA GLU A 119 -1.59 6.70 -3.67
C GLU A 119 -1.75 5.43 -4.52
N GLN A 120 -2.88 5.30 -5.24
CA GLN A 120 -3.12 4.15 -6.12
C GLN A 120 -2.06 4.05 -7.22
N SER A 121 -1.70 5.19 -7.82
CA SER A 121 -0.65 5.23 -8.84
C SER A 121 0.70 4.77 -8.28
N LEU A 122 1.02 5.10 -7.03
CA LEU A 122 2.25 4.65 -6.37
C LEU A 122 2.21 3.15 -6.03
N GLN A 123 1.08 2.64 -5.53
CA GLN A 123 0.91 1.21 -5.23
C GLN A 123 1.14 0.32 -6.45
N GLU A 124 0.82 0.81 -7.66
CA GLU A 124 1.13 0.12 -8.91
C GLU A 124 2.64 -0.08 -9.12
N PHE A 125 3.53 0.70 -8.51
CA PHE A 125 4.98 0.51 -8.66
C PHE A 125 5.60 -0.38 -7.58
N GLU A 126 4.92 -0.57 -6.45
CA GLU A 126 5.41 -1.41 -5.34
C GLU A 126 5.71 -2.83 -5.82
N HIS A 127 4.78 -3.44 -6.55
CA HIS A 127 4.95 -4.80 -7.06
C HIS A 127 6.06 -4.89 -8.11
N ILE A 128 6.30 -3.84 -8.87
CA ILE A 128 7.39 -3.77 -9.86
C ILE A 128 8.73 -3.80 -9.11
N ILE A 129 8.91 -2.90 -8.13
CA ILE A 129 10.14 -2.83 -7.32
C ILE A 129 10.41 -4.15 -6.60
N LEU A 130 9.39 -4.72 -5.94
CA LEU A 130 9.50 -5.98 -5.20
C LEU A 130 9.86 -7.18 -6.07
N ASN A 131 9.44 -7.20 -7.34
CA ASN A 131 9.72 -8.30 -8.26
C ASN A 131 11.15 -8.27 -8.83
N TRP A 132 11.82 -7.11 -8.88
CA TRP A 132 13.05 -6.90 -9.66
C TRP A 132 14.36 -6.87 -8.85
N MET A 133 14.44 -7.54 -7.69
CA MET A 133 15.62 -7.52 -6.78
C MET A 133 15.99 -6.12 -6.21
N GLY A 134 15.21 -5.07 -6.48
CA GLY A 134 15.35 -3.73 -5.90
C GLY A 134 14.95 -3.67 -4.44
N MET A 135 15.66 -4.38 -3.57
CA MET A 135 15.36 -4.44 -2.12
C MET A 135 16.18 -3.44 -1.30
N GLY A 136 16.86 -2.50 -1.94
CA GLY A 136 17.78 -1.57 -1.27
C GLY A 136 17.36 -0.11 -1.40
N GLN A 137 17.88 0.55 -2.42
CA GLN A 137 17.72 2.00 -2.57
C GLN A 137 16.39 2.35 -3.23
N GLU A 138 15.92 1.52 -4.16
CA GLU A 138 14.67 1.73 -4.91
C GLU A 138 13.47 1.65 -3.98
N MET A 139 13.39 0.60 -3.15
CA MET A 139 12.32 0.48 -2.16
C MET A 139 12.39 1.60 -1.11
N LYS A 140 13.60 2.00 -0.68
CA LYS A 140 13.76 3.13 0.23
C LYS A 140 13.25 4.43 -0.39
N HIS A 141 13.57 4.68 -1.66
CA HIS A 141 13.10 5.85 -2.40
C HIS A 141 11.58 5.83 -2.59
N TYR A 142 11.03 4.67 -2.93
CA TYR A 142 9.59 4.47 -2.97
C TYR A 142 8.92 4.83 -1.65
N CYS A 143 9.38 4.31 -0.51
CA CYS A 143 8.83 4.65 0.81
C CYS A 143 8.92 6.16 1.12
N LEU A 144 10.02 6.82 0.75
CA LEU A 144 10.17 8.27 0.94
C LEU A 144 9.10 9.08 0.19
N VAL A 145 8.56 8.55 -0.90
CA VAL A 145 7.49 9.19 -1.69
C VAL A 145 6.11 8.70 -1.24
N TYR A 146 5.97 7.41 -0.93
CA TYR A 146 4.69 6.80 -0.58
C TYR A 146 4.20 7.19 0.82
N ASP A 147 5.06 7.11 1.84
CA ASP A 147 4.64 7.34 3.24
C ASP A 147 3.98 8.73 3.44
N PRO A 148 4.51 9.84 2.87
CA PRO A 148 3.85 11.14 2.97
C PRO A 148 2.50 11.23 2.27
N VAL A 149 2.29 10.46 1.19
CA VAL A 149 1.01 10.41 0.47
C VAL A 149 0.00 9.59 1.25
N GLU A 150 0.42 8.45 1.80
CA GLU A 150 -0.43 7.59 2.64
C GLU A 150 -0.92 8.33 3.89
N MET A 151 -0.07 9.14 4.54
CA MET A 151 -0.47 9.94 5.70
C MET A 151 -1.58 10.98 5.43
N MET A 152 -1.86 11.29 4.16
CA MET A 152 -2.83 12.31 3.77
C MET A 152 -4.25 11.76 3.55
N ILE A 153 -4.42 10.43 3.65
CA ILE A 153 -5.68 9.70 3.38
C ILE A 153 -6.24 9.13 4.68
#